data_AF-A0AA87NQQ1-F1
#
_entry.id   AF-A0AA87NQQ1-F1
#
_cell.length_a   1.000
_cell.length_b   1.000
_cell.length_c   1.000
_cell.angle_alpha   90.00
_cell.angle_beta   90.00
_cell.angle_gamma   90.00
#
_symmetry.space_group_name_H-M   'P 1'
#
loop_
_entity.id
_entity.type
_entity.pdbx_description
1 polymer ?
#
loop_
_entity_poly.entity_id
_entity_poly.type
_entity_poly.pdbx_seq_one_letter_code
_entity_poly.pdbx_strand_id
1 'polypeptide(L)'
;MKLGWGGRIPAYIAAFLFVACSSVSGITGDSGEAVSNGVAQVGYQYRNDVGMWKHLYSFSTAFLIPDAVPASIMIPHHDIAIPQQNAFYKALGRKIQPSVVVVIGPDHFEGGTNTISLPHNTIFTAPGGNVAVDEALISRLCNDTALSADVSLNTTMWIKDHAIFSQVPFIKKYFPDAKIMPMLLKQCAGERKFAVFEALGKWLAQNLPPDALVVASVDCSHYQIPRMTNLHDCVTRDIIQNNENPLFIEVDSPETMICLRAYNATHNSDTPVLIHRTSTYDFIPDENVMSTSHQYWAFYPSGNEARIADFRKAVKATSQRAEYTDYAKTKNLTILIGGSGDIGAGIRDYWVWDRYATATDKAEQLLRNAAGNEARFLSGFDALIFDVPNGERYRQSKHGTCLVINSTSSEMLEREIPLTPKMQNKVSILVVICSAQHPFHLERFKQKLFTEYAYDVVVARYNSGEADSVAYLHNDDGSLKAINLGICAADAAIPIQGTLLAINWYAGQRSVHRFDYAANDGIIPAMYQFDIDAIMSTP
;
A
#
# COMPACT_ATOMS: atom_id res chain seq x y z
N MET A 1 -79.39 14.59 -21.28
CA MET A 1 -80.64 14.22 -20.57
C MET A 1 -80.36 12.95 -19.79
N LYS A 2 -80.71 12.94 -18.50
CA LYS A 2 -80.68 11.85 -17.50
C LYS A 2 -79.33 11.47 -16.85
N LEU A 3 -79.23 11.98 -15.62
CA LEU A 3 -78.47 11.58 -14.45
C LEU A 3 -78.56 10.08 -14.09
N GLY A 4 -77.50 9.57 -13.46
CA GLY A 4 -77.51 8.43 -12.55
C GLY A 4 -76.32 8.51 -11.59
N TRP A 5 -76.58 8.89 -10.34
CA TRP A 5 -75.64 8.90 -9.21
C TRP A 5 -75.74 7.60 -8.42
N GLY A 6 -74.63 7.15 -7.82
CA GLY A 6 -74.67 6.32 -6.61
C GLY A 6 -73.46 5.42 -6.38
N GLY A 7 -72.50 5.85 -5.55
CA GLY A 7 -71.45 4.97 -5.02
C GLY A 7 -70.26 5.74 -4.44
N ARG A 8 -70.22 5.91 -3.12
CA ARG A 8 -69.28 6.74 -2.35
C ARG A 8 -67.85 6.16 -2.32
N ILE A 9 -66.86 7.01 -2.58
CA ILE A 9 -65.45 6.83 -2.18
C ILE A 9 -65.21 7.72 -0.96
N PRO A 10 -64.66 7.22 0.16
CA PRO A 10 -64.27 8.08 1.27
C PRO A 10 -63.00 8.85 0.91
N ALA A 11 -63.10 10.17 1.02
CA ALA A 11 -61.99 11.10 0.95
C ALA A 11 -61.07 10.93 2.16
N TYR A 12 -59.78 10.76 1.90
CA TYR A 12 -58.74 11.28 2.79
C TYR A 12 -57.92 12.33 2.05
N ILE A 13 -57.79 13.43 2.76
CA ILE A 13 -57.31 14.74 2.37
C ILE A 13 -55.87 14.68 1.85
N ALA A 14 -55.67 15.29 0.69
CA ALA A 14 -54.35 15.66 0.19
C ALA A 14 -53.71 16.70 1.13
N ALA A 15 -52.61 16.32 1.76
CA ALA A 15 -51.65 17.27 2.31
C ALA A 15 -50.41 17.25 1.40
N PHE A 16 -50.40 18.18 0.45
CA PHE A 16 -49.19 18.63 -0.22
C PHE A 16 -48.28 19.28 0.83
N LEU A 17 -47.21 18.60 1.23
CA LEU A 17 -46.11 19.22 1.94
C LEU A 17 -44.99 19.46 0.93
N PHE A 18 -44.86 20.73 0.55
CA PHE A 18 -43.60 21.30 0.07
C PHE A 18 -42.52 21.01 1.13
N VAL A 19 -41.59 20.09 0.83
CA VAL A 19 -40.31 20.03 1.55
C VAL A 19 -39.33 20.80 0.70
N ALA A 20 -39.08 22.04 1.13
CA ALA A 20 -38.03 22.87 0.58
C ALA A 20 -36.66 22.20 0.80
N CYS A 21 -35.86 22.14 -0.25
CA CYS A 21 -34.42 21.97 -0.17
C CYS A 21 -33.85 22.93 0.88
N SER A 22 -33.43 22.37 2.00
CA SER A 22 -32.47 22.99 2.90
C SER A 22 -31.32 22.01 3.04
N SER A 23 -30.16 22.49 2.60
CA SER A 23 -28.81 22.02 2.88
C SER A 23 -28.68 20.86 3.86
N VAL A 24 -27.99 19.80 3.41
CA VAL A 24 -27.34 18.78 4.24
C VAL A 24 -26.45 19.48 5.28
N SER A 25 -27.03 19.78 6.43
CA SER A 25 -26.32 20.08 7.66
C SER A 25 -25.88 18.75 8.27
N GLY A 26 -24.65 18.75 8.79
CA GLY A 26 -23.87 17.56 9.02
C GLY A 26 -24.50 16.52 9.94
N ILE A 27 -24.09 15.28 9.72
CA ILE A 27 -24.05 14.24 10.74
C ILE A 27 -23.00 14.72 11.77
N THR A 28 -23.41 15.58 12.72
CA THR A 28 -22.68 15.78 13.96
C THR A 28 -23.02 14.60 14.87
N GLY A 29 -22.36 13.47 14.65
CA GLY A 29 -22.34 12.39 15.63
C GLY A 29 -21.57 12.86 16.87
N ASP A 30 -22.26 12.93 18.01
CA ASP A 30 -21.73 12.75 19.36
C ASP A 30 -20.47 13.52 19.83
N SER A 31 -20.12 14.65 19.20
CA SER A 31 -18.95 15.43 19.63
C SER A 31 -19.15 16.20 20.94
N GLY A 32 -20.39 16.30 21.44
CA GLY A 32 -20.72 17.04 22.66
C GLY A 32 -20.33 16.33 23.97
N GLU A 33 -20.27 14.99 23.97
CA GLU A 33 -19.88 14.19 25.15
C GLU A 33 -18.41 13.72 25.12
N ALA A 34 -17.73 13.83 23.96
CA ALA A 34 -16.41 13.26 23.77
C ALA A 34 -15.30 14.00 24.55
N VAL A 35 -15.52 15.24 24.98
CA VAL A 35 -14.61 15.98 25.87
C VAL A 35 -15.38 16.51 27.05
N SER A 36 -15.07 16.01 28.25
CA SER A 36 -15.70 16.44 29.50
C SER A 36 -14.63 16.85 30.51
N ASN A 37 -14.76 18.04 31.11
CA ASN A 37 -13.77 18.63 32.02
C ASN A 37 -12.34 18.66 31.45
N GLY A 38 -12.20 18.85 30.12
CA GLY A 38 -10.90 18.86 29.44
C GLY A 38 -10.29 17.47 29.21
N VAL A 39 -11.00 16.40 29.56
CA VAL A 39 -10.59 15.02 29.28
C VAL A 39 -11.31 14.48 28.06
N ALA A 40 -10.56 14.04 27.05
CA ALA A 40 -11.12 13.37 25.88
C ALA A 40 -11.39 11.89 26.17
N GLN A 41 -12.58 11.41 25.82
CA GLN A 41 -12.90 9.99 25.77
C GLN A 41 -12.78 9.51 24.33
N VAL A 42 -11.82 8.63 24.10
CA VAL A 42 -11.52 8.07 22.78
C VAL A 42 -11.93 6.61 22.82
N GLY A 43 -12.67 6.15 21.83
CA GLY A 43 -13.04 4.74 21.76
C GLY A 43 -13.73 4.42 20.47
N TYR A 44 -13.70 3.14 20.13
CA TYR A 44 -14.35 2.63 18.95
C TYR A 44 -15.85 3.00 18.92
N GLN A 45 -16.38 3.27 17.71
CA GLN A 45 -17.74 3.75 17.51
C GLN A 45 -18.83 2.85 18.14
N TYR A 46 -18.59 1.53 18.18
CA TYR A 46 -19.47 0.54 18.80
C TYR A 46 -18.97 0.01 20.16
N ARG A 47 -18.21 0.79 20.92
CA ARG A 47 -17.62 0.37 22.22
C ARG A 47 -18.63 -0.16 23.24
N ASN A 48 -19.87 0.33 23.21
CA ASN A 48 -20.93 -0.04 24.15
C ASN A 48 -21.75 -1.26 23.71
N ASP A 49 -21.57 -1.77 22.48
CA ASP A 49 -22.26 -2.97 22.02
C ASP A 49 -21.56 -4.24 22.50
N VAL A 50 -21.80 -4.57 23.77
CA VAL A 50 -21.18 -5.73 24.44
C VAL A 50 -21.53 -7.05 23.72
N GLY A 51 -22.70 -7.15 23.08
CA GLY A 51 -23.13 -8.33 22.34
C GLY A 51 -22.28 -8.56 21.10
N MET A 52 -22.13 -7.51 20.28
CA MET A 52 -21.27 -7.52 19.10
C MET A 52 -19.83 -7.92 19.47
N TRP A 53 -19.24 -7.30 20.50
CA TRP A 53 -17.86 -7.61 20.90
C TRP A 53 -17.68 -9.03 21.45
N LYS A 54 -18.65 -9.55 22.23
CA LYS A 54 -18.64 -10.96 22.65
C LYS A 54 -18.68 -11.90 21.44
N HIS A 55 -19.50 -11.58 20.44
CA HIS A 55 -19.54 -12.33 19.19
C HIS A 55 -18.17 -12.28 18.50
N LEU A 56 -17.63 -11.09 18.23
CA LEU A 56 -16.34 -10.91 17.55
C LEU A 56 -15.20 -11.66 18.25
N TYR A 57 -15.04 -11.53 19.57
CA TYR A 57 -13.96 -12.21 20.31
C TYR A 57 -14.05 -13.75 20.26
N SER A 58 -15.27 -14.29 20.19
CA SER A 58 -15.50 -15.73 20.08
C SER A 58 -15.43 -16.25 18.64
N PHE A 59 -15.78 -15.42 17.66
CA PHE A 59 -15.91 -15.79 16.25
C PHE A 59 -14.59 -16.23 15.62
N SER A 60 -13.50 -15.49 15.84
CA SER A 60 -12.23 -15.79 15.17
C SER A 60 -11.42 -16.88 15.88
N THR A 61 -10.98 -17.87 15.10
CA THR A 61 -9.88 -18.75 15.50
C THR A 61 -8.57 -17.95 15.49
N ALA A 62 -7.71 -18.15 16.47
CA ALA A 62 -6.41 -17.49 16.51
C ALA A 62 -5.55 -17.91 15.31
N PHE A 63 -4.81 -16.99 14.71
CA PHE A 63 -3.82 -17.34 13.70
C PHE A 63 -2.74 -18.25 14.27
N LEU A 64 -2.17 -19.09 13.41
CA LEU A 64 -0.87 -19.68 13.66
C LEU A 64 0.18 -18.57 13.55
N ILE A 65 1.11 -18.54 14.50
CA ILE A 65 2.27 -17.66 14.51
C ILE A 65 3.50 -18.50 14.91
N PRO A 66 4.72 -18.10 14.53
CA PRO A 66 5.95 -18.69 15.06
C PRO A 66 5.90 -18.84 16.58
N ASP A 67 6.42 -19.96 17.09
CA ASP A 67 6.51 -20.23 18.53
C ASP A 67 7.65 -19.43 19.18
N ALA A 68 7.63 -18.12 18.99
CA ALA A 68 8.61 -17.15 19.45
C ALA A 68 7.88 -15.88 19.90
N VAL A 69 8.57 -15.03 20.66
CA VAL A 69 8.04 -13.73 21.07
C VAL A 69 8.40 -12.71 19.98
N PRO A 70 7.41 -12.10 19.30
CA PRO A 70 7.67 -11.00 18.39
C PRO A 70 8.00 -9.74 19.20
N ALA A 71 8.95 -8.94 18.70
CA ALA A 71 9.31 -7.67 19.32
C ALA A 71 8.37 -6.54 18.86
N SER A 72 7.89 -6.63 17.62
CA SER A 72 6.87 -5.74 17.08
C SER A 72 5.98 -6.44 16.07
N ILE A 73 4.86 -5.79 15.72
CA ILE A 73 3.92 -6.26 14.70
C ILE A 73 3.48 -5.11 13.79
N MET A 74 3.03 -5.46 12.58
CA MET A 74 2.20 -4.61 11.73
C MET A 74 0.81 -5.22 11.64
N ILE A 75 -0.23 -4.39 11.79
CA ILE A 75 -1.63 -4.81 11.76
C ILE A 75 -2.49 -3.72 11.11
N PRO A 76 -3.48 -4.08 10.26
CA PRO A 76 -4.41 -3.11 9.67
C PRO A 76 -5.34 -2.47 10.71
N HIS A 77 -5.93 -1.33 10.35
CA HIS A 77 -7.05 -0.69 11.06
C HIS A 77 -8.34 -0.60 10.22
N HIS A 78 -8.37 -1.10 9.00
CA HIS A 78 -9.60 -1.20 8.20
C HIS A 78 -10.67 -2.09 8.87
N ASP A 79 -11.89 -1.56 9.03
CA ASP A 79 -12.98 -2.21 9.79
C ASP A 79 -13.40 -3.58 9.24
N ILE A 80 -13.33 -3.79 7.92
CA ILE A 80 -13.68 -5.10 7.32
C ILE A 80 -12.77 -6.23 7.83
N ALA A 81 -11.57 -5.87 8.30
CA ALA A 81 -10.54 -6.80 8.72
C ALA A 81 -10.59 -7.11 10.23
N ILE A 82 -11.58 -6.59 10.97
CA ILE A 82 -11.77 -6.82 12.41
C ILE A 82 -11.69 -8.31 12.81
N PRO A 83 -12.31 -9.26 12.09
CA PRO A 83 -12.18 -10.68 12.44
C PRO A 83 -10.74 -11.18 12.39
N GLN A 84 -9.94 -10.70 11.43
CA GLN A 84 -8.53 -11.06 11.27
C GLN A 84 -7.64 -10.32 12.30
N GLN A 85 -7.94 -9.05 12.61
CA GLN A 85 -7.29 -8.33 13.72
C GLN A 85 -7.48 -9.10 15.04
N ASN A 86 -8.71 -9.53 15.32
CA ASN A 86 -9.03 -10.36 16.47
C ASN A 86 -8.24 -11.69 16.46
N ALA A 87 -8.16 -12.38 15.32
CA ALA A 87 -7.42 -13.63 15.19
C ALA A 87 -5.92 -13.44 15.52
N PHE A 88 -5.33 -12.33 15.11
CA PHE A 88 -3.92 -12.06 15.35
C PHE A 88 -3.65 -11.69 16.81
N TYR A 89 -4.40 -10.75 17.41
CA TYR A 89 -4.25 -10.43 18.82
C TYR A 89 -4.54 -11.61 19.74
N LYS A 90 -5.49 -12.48 19.37
CA LYS A 90 -5.76 -13.73 20.11
C LYS A 90 -4.57 -14.69 20.07
N ALA A 91 -3.83 -14.73 18.96
CA ALA A 91 -2.60 -15.51 18.86
C ALA A 91 -1.50 -14.91 19.76
N LEU A 92 -1.32 -13.59 19.72
CA LEU A 92 -0.35 -12.88 20.55
C LEU A 92 -0.66 -13.00 22.05
N GLY A 93 -1.91 -12.84 22.48
CA GLY A 93 -2.33 -12.97 23.87
C GLY A 93 -2.10 -14.36 24.47
N ARG A 94 -1.93 -15.40 23.64
CA ARG A 94 -1.52 -16.74 24.09
C ARG A 94 -0.01 -16.88 24.30
N LYS A 95 0.79 -15.91 23.84
CA LYS A 95 2.25 -15.94 23.86
C LYS A 95 2.87 -14.88 24.77
N ILE A 96 2.28 -13.70 24.82
CA ILE A 96 2.82 -12.54 25.54
C ILE A 96 1.76 -11.87 26.40
N GLN A 97 2.23 -11.15 27.42
CA GLN A 97 1.45 -10.25 28.27
C GLN A 97 2.31 -9.00 28.53
N PRO A 98 2.32 -8.04 27.59
CA PRO A 98 3.18 -6.87 27.68
C PRO A 98 2.72 -5.91 28.78
N SER A 99 3.64 -5.30 29.51
CA SER A 99 3.34 -4.21 30.45
C SER A 99 2.89 -2.93 29.75
N VAL A 100 3.39 -2.69 28.54
CA VAL A 100 3.01 -1.55 27.69
C VAL A 100 2.87 -1.96 26.23
N VAL A 101 1.83 -1.47 25.57
CA VAL A 101 1.64 -1.56 24.12
C VAL A 101 1.81 -0.16 23.53
N VAL A 102 2.84 0.01 22.70
CA VAL A 102 3.00 1.22 21.89
C VAL A 102 2.23 1.02 20.61
N VAL A 103 1.29 1.91 20.28
CA VAL A 103 0.53 1.84 19.03
C VAL A 103 0.87 3.07 18.20
N ILE A 104 1.39 2.85 17.00
CA ILE A 104 1.85 3.91 16.09
C ILE A 104 1.03 3.80 14.81
N GLY A 105 0.50 4.91 14.31
CA GLY A 105 -0.24 4.93 13.03
C GLY A 105 -0.23 6.31 12.37
N PRO A 106 -0.81 6.44 11.17
CA PRO A 106 -0.90 7.72 10.47
C PRO A 106 -1.83 8.71 11.17
N ASP A 107 -1.48 9.99 11.16
CA ASP A 107 -2.41 11.10 11.42
C ASP A 107 -3.27 11.35 10.19
N HIS A 108 -4.36 10.60 10.03
CA HIS A 108 -5.24 10.65 8.86
C HIS A 108 -5.84 12.02 8.60
N PHE A 109 -6.00 12.80 9.67
CA PHE A 109 -6.66 14.10 9.65
C PHE A 109 -5.66 15.26 9.66
N GLU A 110 -4.36 14.97 9.65
CA GLU A 110 -3.28 15.96 9.72
C GLU A 110 -3.46 16.96 10.87
N GLY A 111 -4.06 16.48 11.97
CA GLY A 111 -4.46 17.30 13.12
C GLY A 111 -3.30 17.67 14.03
N GLY A 112 -2.18 16.95 13.94
CA GLY A 112 -0.96 17.19 14.68
C GLY A 112 -0.24 18.47 14.25
N THR A 113 0.16 19.26 15.23
CA THR A 113 0.96 20.49 15.02
C THR A 113 2.44 20.19 14.73
N ASN A 114 2.96 19.07 15.24
CA ASN A 114 4.32 18.60 15.01
C ASN A 114 4.29 17.21 14.35
N THR A 115 5.48 16.69 14.03
CA THR A 115 5.68 15.41 13.34
C THR A 115 5.13 14.20 14.10
N ILE A 116 5.22 14.24 15.44
CA ILE A 116 4.80 13.16 16.34
C ILE A 116 3.74 13.71 17.30
N SER A 117 2.53 13.14 17.29
CA SER A 117 1.46 13.52 18.20
C SER A 117 1.28 12.47 19.31
N LEU A 118 1.22 12.95 20.56
CA LEU A 118 0.99 12.17 21.78
C LEU A 118 -0.30 12.64 22.49
N PRO A 119 -1.00 11.76 23.21
CA PRO A 119 -2.24 12.13 23.89
C PRO A 119 -1.97 13.03 25.09
N HIS A 120 -2.92 13.92 25.37
CA HIS A 120 -2.97 14.71 26.59
C HIS A 120 -4.37 14.69 27.17
N ASN A 121 -4.51 14.40 28.47
CA ASN A 121 -5.79 14.27 29.16
C ASN A 121 -6.77 13.38 28.35
N THR A 122 -6.34 12.19 27.97
CA THR A 122 -7.11 11.30 27.09
C THR A 122 -7.32 9.95 27.76
N ILE A 123 -8.56 9.47 27.73
CA ILE A 123 -8.95 8.14 28.21
C ILE A 123 -9.33 7.30 27.01
N PHE A 124 -8.62 6.19 26.81
CA PHE A 124 -8.98 5.20 25.81
C PHE A 124 -9.96 4.19 26.41
N THR A 125 -11.12 4.09 25.77
CA THR A 125 -12.27 3.31 26.21
C THR A 125 -12.45 2.10 25.29
N ALA A 126 -12.62 0.93 25.90
CA ALA A 126 -12.85 -0.32 25.21
C ALA A 126 -14.07 -1.04 25.79
N PRO A 127 -14.63 -2.01 25.05
CA PRO A 127 -15.56 -2.99 25.61
C PRO A 127 -14.88 -3.72 26.79
N GLY A 128 -15.47 -3.63 27.97
CA GLY A 128 -14.90 -4.22 29.19
C GLY A 128 -13.98 -3.28 29.99
N GLY A 129 -13.93 -1.99 29.64
CA GLY A 129 -13.33 -0.94 30.47
C GLY A 129 -12.21 -0.17 29.78
N ASN A 130 -11.57 0.72 30.53
CA ASN A 130 -10.56 1.63 29.98
C ASN A 130 -9.18 0.95 29.88
N VAL A 131 -8.36 1.48 28.98
CA VAL A 131 -6.92 1.20 28.87
C VAL A 131 -6.18 2.43 29.36
N ALA A 132 -5.29 2.25 30.34
CA ALA A 132 -4.54 3.36 30.93
C ALA A 132 -3.42 3.81 29.98
N VAL A 133 -3.24 5.13 29.83
CA VAL A 133 -2.12 5.70 29.07
C VAL A 133 -0.84 5.65 29.91
N ASP A 134 0.30 5.33 29.30
CA ASP A 134 1.61 5.43 29.96
C ASP A 134 2.15 6.86 29.92
N GLU A 135 1.62 7.69 30.83
CA GLU A 135 2.00 9.09 31.00
C GLU A 135 3.50 9.29 31.31
N ALA A 136 4.14 8.31 31.95
CA ALA A 136 5.56 8.37 32.28
C ALA A 136 6.43 8.19 31.03
N LEU A 137 6.06 7.26 30.14
CA LEU A 137 6.70 7.09 28.84
C LEU A 137 6.51 8.31 27.93
N ILE A 138 5.29 8.85 27.87
CA ILE A 138 4.99 10.10 27.14
C ILE A 138 5.87 11.24 27.66
N SER A 139 5.91 11.43 28.98
CA SER A 139 6.72 12.48 29.60
C SER A 139 8.21 12.31 29.30
N ARG A 140 8.72 11.08 29.24
CA ARG A 140 10.12 10.84 28.85
C ARG A 140 10.38 11.26 27.40
N LEU A 141 9.49 10.93 26.47
CA LEU A 141 9.64 11.32 25.06
C LEU A 141 9.53 12.84 24.87
N CYS A 142 8.58 13.50 25.55
CA CYS A 142 8.44 14.96 25.50
C CYS A 142 9.66 15.71 26.03
N ASN A 143 10.46 15.09 26.91
CA ASN A 143 11.68 15.68 27.47
C ASN A 143 12.97 15.20 26.78
N ASP A 144 12.85 14.40 25.71
CA ASP A 144 14.00 13.93 24.96
C ASP A 144 14.69 15.08 24.22
N THR A 145 16.03 15.16 24.33
CA THR A 145 16.79 16.28 23.77
C THR A 145 16.81 16.30 22.24
N ALA A 146 16.62 15.15 21.59
CA ALA A 146 16.64 15.02 20.14
C ALA A 146 15.24 15.10 19.53
N LEU A 147 14.21 14.58 20.21
CA LEU A 147 12.86 14.44 19.66
C LEU A 147 11.84 15.46 20.18
N SER A 148 12.08 16.13 21.31
CA SER A 148 11.08 17.03 21.93
C SER A 148 10.57 18.14 21.01
N ALA A 149 11.40 18.63 20.08
CA ALA A 149 10.99 19.65 19.10
C ALA A 149 9.96 19.12 18.07
N ASP A 150 9.94 17.82 17.83
CA ASP A 150 9.05 17.14 16.87
C ASP A 150 7.81 16.55 17.53
N VAL A 151 7.69 16.64 18.85
CA VAL A 151 6.58 16.06 19.62
C VAL A 151 5.56 17.13 19.98
N SER A 152 4.27 16.84 19.82
CA SER A 152 3.20 17.67 20.37
C SER A 152 2.16 16.87 21.13
N LEU A 153 1.59 17.50 22.15
CA LEU A 153 0.54 16.95 23.00
C LEU A 153 -0.81 17.42 22.48
N ASN A 154 -1.73 16.48 22.24
CA ASN A 154 -3.05 16.77 21.67
C ASN A 154 -4.15 16.02 22.42
N THR A 155 -5.30 16.66 22.62
CA THR A 155 -6.44 16.07 23.34
C THR A 155 -7.53 15.57 22.38
N THR A 156 -7.91 16.34 21.37
CA THR A 156 -9.14 16.08 20.60
C THR A 156 -8.94 15.30 19.30
N MET A 157 -7.74 15.31 18.69
CA MET A 157 -7.51 14.64 17.39
C MET A 157 -7.78 13.14 17.45
N TRP A 158 -7.47 12.51 18.58
CA TRP A 158 -7.66 11.08 18.84
C TRP A 158 -9.13 10.63 18.76
N ILE A 159 -10.09 11.55 18.94
CA ILE A 159 -11.53 11.23 18.86
C ILE A 159 -11.92 10.86 17.43
N LYS A 160 -11.26 11.47 16.43
CA LYS A 160 -11.56 11.26 15.01
C LYS A 160 -10.69 10.18 14.37
N ASP A 161 -9.46 10.01 14.85
CA ASP A 161 -8.49 9.13 14.21
C ASP A 161 -8.62 7.66 14.61
N HIS A 162 -8.93 6.83 13.61
CA HIS A 162 -9.20 5.40 13.78
C HIS A 162 -7.96 4.52 13.79
N ALA A 163 -6.77 5.03 13.44
CA ALA A 163 -5.53 4.25 13.45
C ALA A 163 -5.26 3.63 14.83
N ILE A 164 -5.58 4.36 15.90
CA ILE A 164 -5.28 3.95 17.26
C ILE A 164 -6.50 3.32 17.94
N PHE A 165 -7.66 3.99 17.91
CA PHE A 165 -8.81 3.50 18.67
C PHE A 165 -9.35 2.17 18.15
N SER A 166 -9.06 1.79 16.89
CA SER A 166 -9.40 0.47 16.32
C SER A 166 -8.69 -0.68 17.04
N GLN A 167 -7.48 -0.42 17.57
CA GLN A 167 -6.65 -1.42 18.23
C GLN A 167 -7.01 -1.61 19.72
N VAL A 168 -7.55 -0.56 20.34
CA VAL A 168 -7.84 -0.48 21.78
C VAL A 168 -8.76 -1.61 22.31
N PRO A 169 -9.86 -2.01 21.62
CA PRO A 169 -10.68 -3.15 22.05
C PRO A 169 -9.88 -4.45 22.20
N PHE A 170 -8.96 -4.73 21.27
CA PHE A 170 -8.16 -5.95 21.29
C PHE A 170 -7.07 -5.89 22.35
N ILE A 171 -6.41 -4.75 22.52
CA ILE A 171 -5.45 -4.53 23.61
C ILE A 171 -6.12 -4.79 24.94
N LYS A 172 -7.29 -4.18 25.20
CA LYS A 172 -8.02 -4.40 26.46
C LYS A 172 -8.39 -5.87 26.67
N LYS A 173 -8.76 -6.56 25.60
CA LYS A 173 -9.22 -7.96 25.65
C LYS A 173 -8.09 -8.94 25.92
N TYR A 174 -6.95 -8.78 25.24
CA TYR A 174 -5.88 -9.77 25.21
C TYR A 174 -4.69 -9.42 26.09
N PHE A 175 -4.53 -8.15 26.47
CA PHE A 175 -3.50 -7.63 27.37
C PHE A 175 -4.16 -6.73 28.45
N PRO A 176 -5.00 -7.30 29.34
CA PRO A 176 -5.91 -6.52 30.19
C PRO A 176 -5.21 -5.57 31.18
N ASP A 177 -3.96 -5.87 31.53
CA ASP A 177 -3.13 -5.12 32.48
C ASP A 177 -2.15 -4.16 31.79
N ALA A 178 -2.07 -4.19 30.45
CA ALA A 178 -1.16 -3.34 29.70
C ALA A 178 -1.60 -1.87 29.74
N LYS A 179 -0.62 -0.98 29.84
CA LYS A 179 -0.81 0.43 29.47
C LYS A 179 -0.65 0.61 27.97
N ILE A 180 -1.18 1.71 27.43
CA ILE A 180 -1.00 2.11 26.04
C ILE A 180 -0.14 3.37 25.92
N MET A 181 0.77 3.41 24.95
CA MET A 181 1.43 4.63 24.49
C MET A 181 1.05 4.85 23.02
N PRO A 182 0.01 5.64 22.73
CA PRO A 182 -0.44 5.85 21.37
C PRO A 182 0.31 7.02 20.73
N MET A 183 0.61 6.89 19.44
CA MET A 183 1.38 7.86 18.65
C MET A 183 0.78 7.99 17.26
N LEU A 184 0.44 9.21 16.85
CA LEU A 184 0.05 9.51 15.47
C LEU A 184 1.21 10.23 14.78
N LEU A 185 1.60 9.73 13.61
CA LEU A 185 2.69 10.28 12.82
C LEU A 185 2.13 11.06 11.64
N LYS A 186 2.56 12.31 11.53
CA LYS A 186 2.13 13.23 10.47
C LYS A 186 2.72 12.79 9.12
N GLN A 187 1.95 12.86 8.04
CA GLN A 187 2.47 12.55 6.71
C GLN A 187 3.55 13.56 6.33
N CYS A 188 4.72 13.07 5.93
CA CYS A 188 5.90 13.90 5.74
C CYS A 188 6.58 13.64 4.40
N ALA A 189 6.78 14.72 3.63
CA ALA A 189 7.56 14.67 2.40
C ALA A 189 9.07 14.88 2.66
N GLY A 190 9.88 13.92 2.19
CA GLY A 190 11.32 14.07 1.99
C GLY A 190 12.22 13.54 3.12
N GLU A 191 13.41 13.04 2.75
CA GLU A 191 14.36 12.30 3.61
C GLU A 191 14.67 12.97 4.96
N ARG A 192 14.80 14.30 4.98
CA ARG A 192 15.09 15.04 6.23
C ARG A 192 13.99 14.91 7.28
N LYS A 193 12.72 14.86 6.87
CA LYS A 193 11.60 14.66 7.80
C LYS A 193 11.53 13.20 8.26
N PHE A 194 11.88 12.27 7.37
CA PHE A 194 11.89 10.85 7.70
C PHE A 194 12.93 10.44 8.74
N ALA A 195 14.03 11.20 8.86
CA ALA A 195 15.05 10.99 9.91
C ALA A 195 14.46 11.07 11.34
N VAL A 196 13.40 11.86 11.55
CA VAL A 196 12.70 11.96 12.85
C VAL A 196 12.07 10.61 13.23
N PHE A 197 11.48 9.89 12.28
CA PHE A 197 10.86 8.59 12.54
C PHE A 197 11.90 7.50 12.80
N GLU A 198 13.06 7.54 12.12
CA GLU A 198 14.17 6.65 12.45
C GLU A 198 14.70 6.91 13.87
N ALA A 199 14.84 8.18 14.25
CA ALA A 199 15.25 8.56 15.61
C ALA A 199 14.22 8.10 16.65
N LEU A 200 12.92 8.22 16.34
CA LEU A 200 11.85 7.70 17.19
C LEU A 200 11.95 6.18 17.38
N GLY A 201 12.13 5.41 16.30
CA GLY A 201 12.28 3.95 16.39
C GLY A 201 13.46 3.53 17.28
N LYS A 202 14.61 4.21 17.14
CA LYS A 202 15.79 4.01 18.00
C LYS A 202 15.50 4.37 19.46
N TRP A 203 14.79 5.48 19.69
CA TRP A 203 14.40 5.92 21.02
C TRP A 203 13.50 4.88 21.71
N LEU A 204 12.51 4.34 20.99
CA LEU A 204 11.62 3.29 21.49
C LEU A 204 12.42 2.04 21.89
N ALA A 205 13.36 1.60 21.06
CA ALA A 205 14.18 0.41 21.35
C ALA A 205 15.05 0.58 22.62
N GLN A 206 15.38 1.81 23.00
CA GLN A 206 16.23 2.12 24.16
C GLN A 206 15.43 2.38 25.44
N ASN A 207 14.18 2.83 25.33
CA ASN A 207 13.43 3.37 26.47
C ASN A 207 12.23 2.52 26.91
N LEU A 208 11.80 1.57 26.06
CA LEU A 208 10.73 0.64 26.38
C LEU A 208 11.21 -0.49 27.31
N PRO A 209 10.34 -1.00 28.18
CA PRO A 209 10.65 -2.18 28.97
C PRO A 209 10.82 -3.43 28.08
N PRO A 210 11.57 -4.46 28.52
CA PRO A 210 11.86 -5.64 27.70
C PRO A 210 10.63 -6.45 27.25
N ASP A 211 9.50 -6.29 27.92
CA ASP A 211 8.24 -6.99 27.63
C ASP A 211 7.26 -6.14 26.81
N ALA A 212 7.64 -4.93 26.39
CA ALA A 212 6.79 -4.07 25.58
C ALA A 212 6.44 -4.71 24.22
N LEU A 213 5.28 -4.36 23.69
CA LEU A 213 4.89 -4.66 22.31
C LEU A 213 4.76 -3.37 21.52
N VAL A 214 5.46 -3.26 20.39
CA VAL A 214 5.24 -2.17 19.42
C VAL A 214 4.30 -2.65 18.32
N VAL A 215 3.23 -1.90 18.09
CA VAL A 215 2.18 -2.16 17.10
C VAL A 215 2.19 -1.03 16.07
N ALA A 216 2.58 -1.34 14.84
CA ALA A 216 2.32 -0.48 13.69
C ALA A 216 0.91 -0.74 13.17
N SER A 217 0.02 0.24 13.32
CA SER A 217 -1.33 0.22 12.77
C SER A 217 -1.34 0.86 11.39
N VAL A 218 -1.31 0.03 10.36
CA VAL A 218 -1.02 0.43 8.97
C VAL A 218 -1.83 -0.44 8.01
N ASP A 219 -2.66 0.18 7.18
CA ASP A 219 -3.30 -0.46 6.03
C ASP A 219 -2.40 -0.37 4.78
N CYS A 220 -2.55 -1.31 3.84
CA CYS A 220 -1.73 -1.36 2.62
C CYS A 220 -2.36 -0.53 1.49
N SER A 221 -2.35 -1.02 0.24
CA SER A 221 -2.90 -0.27 -0.90
C SER A 221 -4.39 0.04 -0.71
N HIS A 222 -4.84 1.21 -1.14
CA HIS A 222 -6.22 1.70 -0.96
C HIS A 222 -6.89 2.03 -2.29
N TYR A 223 -8.19 1.75 -2.37
CA TYR A 223 -9.05 2.12 -3.51
C TYR A 223 -8.54 1.60 -4.86
N GLN A 224 -7.91 0.43 -4.86
CA GLN A 224 -7.35 -0.20 -6.05
C GLN A 224 -8.26 -1.32 -6.56
N ILE A 225 -8.21 -1.60 -7.86
CA ILE A 225 -8.80 -2.86 -8.36
C ILE A 225 -7.99 -4.06 -7.85
N PRO A 226 -8.61 -5.25 -7.71
CA PRO A 226 -7.98 -6.39 -7.04
C PRO A 226 -6.65 -6.84 -7.65
N ARG A 227 -6.56 -6.83 -8.99
CA ARG A 227 -5.29 -7.13 -9.68
C ARG A 227 -4.17 -6.13 -9.39
N MET A 228 -4.48 -4.85 -9.19
CA MET A 228 -3.49 -3.82 -8.84
C MET A 228 -3.11 -3.91 -7.37
N THR A 229 -4.11 -4.09 -6.50
CA THR A 229 -3.93 -4.37 -5.07
C THR A 229 -2.90 -5.47 -4.83
N ASN A 230 -3.01 -6.59 -5.57
CA ASN A 230 -2.07 -7.70 -5.45
C ASN A 230 -0.63 -7.35 -5.89
N LEU A 231 -0.46 -6.45 -6.86
CA LEU A 231 0.86 -5.99 -7.32
C LEU A 231 1.51 -5.09 -6.26
N HIS A 232 0.75 -4.12 -5.72
CA HIS A 232 1.21 -3.27 -4.62
C HIS A 232 1.55 -4.10 -3.38
N ASP A 233 0.72 -5.09 -3.03
CA ASP A 233 0.99 -6.01 -1.93
C ASP A 233 2.30 -6.78 -2.11
N CYS A 234 2.66 -7.13 -3.35
CA CYS A 234 3.92 -7.80 -3.63
C CYS A 234 5.11 -6.88 -3.32
N VAL A 235 5.05 -5.62 -3.74
CA VAL A 235 6.14 -4.67 -3.46
C VAL A 235 6.23 -4.36 -1.97
N THR A 236 5.11 -4.11 -1.30
CA THR A 236 5.07 -3.88 0.15
C THR A 236 5.67 -5.06 0.91
N ARG A 237 5.28 -6.28 0.54
CA ARG A 237 5.84 -7.50 1.11
C ARG A 237 7.35 -7.57 0.88
N ASP A 238 7.81 -7.40 -0.37
CA ASP A 238 9.22 -7.56 -0.71
C ASP A 238 10.10 -6.51 -0.01
N ILE A 239 9.64 -5.26 0.14
CA ILE A 239 10.32 -4.21 0.93
C ILE A 239 10.49 -4.64 2.40
N ILE A 240 9.40 -5.09 3.03
CA ILE A 240 9.41 -5.48 4.46
C ILE A 240 10.35 -6.67 4.66
N GLN A 241 10.26 -7.69 3.82
CA GLN A 241 11.04 -8.92 3.96
C GLN A 241 12.53 -8.74 3.77
N ASN A 242 12.91 -7.92 2.80
CA ASN A 242 14.31 -7.65 2.51
C ASN A 242 14.90 -6.58 3.45
N ASN A 243 14.12 -6.12 4.44
CA ASN A 243 14.48 -5.06 5.38
C ASN A 243 14.96 -3.78 4.67
N GLU A 244 14.31 -3.47 3.55
CA GLU A 244 14.63 -2.30 2.73
C GLU A 244 14.08 -1.02 3.36
N ASN A 245 14.54 0.13 2.86
CA ASN A 245 14.01 1.41 3.30
C ASN A 245 12.53 1.55 2.87
N PRO A 246 11.56 1.68 3.80
CA PRO A 246 10.15 1.73 3.47
C PRO A 246 9.69 3.14 3.05
N LEU A 247 10.62 4.03 2.69
CA LEU A 247 10.36 5.42 2.28
C LEU A 247 9.23 5.58 1.25
N PHE A 248 9.17 4.66 0.29
CA PHE A 248 8.25 4.70 -0.84
C PHE A 248 7.41 3.42 -0.95
N ILE A 249 7.12 2.81 0.19
CA ILE A 249 6.23 1.65 0.27
C ILE A 249 4.77 2.11 0.08
N GLU A 250 3.94 1.29 -0.57
CA GLU A 250 2.52 1.59 -0.75
C GLU A 250 1.71 1.14 0.48
N VAL A 251 1.65 2.02 1.47
CA VAL A 251 0.86 1.92 2.70
C VAL A 251 0.36 3.31 3.10
N ASP A 252 -0.60 3.39 4.01
CA ASP A 252 -1.13 4.68 4.51
C ASP A 252 -0.15 5.48 5.39
N SER A 253 0.87 4.82 5.94
CA SER A 253 1.93 5.43 6.77
C SER A 253 3.31 4.82 6.54
N PRO A 254 4.04 5.23 5.49
CA PRO A 254 5.47 4.95 5.36
C PRO A 254 6.26 5.38 6.60
N GLU A 255 5.84 6.47 7.25
CA GLU A 255 6.42 7.01 8.48
C GLU A 255 6.41 5.99 9.63
N THR A 256 5.28 5.32 9.82
CA THR A 256 5.14 4.26 10.83
C THR A 256 6.07 3.08 10.50
N MET A 257 6.18 2.72 9.22
CA MET A 257 7.06 1.63 8.79
C MET A 257 8.56 1.98 8.95
N ILE A 258 8.94 3.24 8.73
CA ILE A 258 10.32 3.72 8.99
C ILE A 258 10.65 3.62 10.48
N CYS A 259 9.74 4.08 11.34
CA CYS A 259 9.87 3.95 12.79
C CYS A 259 10.00 2.49 13.22
N LEU A 260 9.09 1.63 12.75
CA LEU A 260 9.06 0.20 13.06
C LEU A 260 10.35 -0.50 12.64
N ARG A 261 10.84 -0.20 11.42
CA ARG A 261 12.10 -0.74 10.91
C ARG A 261 13.29 -0.32 11.77
N ALA A 262 13.39 0.97 12.12
CA ALA A 262 14.48 1.46 12.96
C ALA A 262 14.44 0.88 14.38
N TYR A 263 13.24 0.69 14.94
CA TYR A 263 13.03 -0.03 16.19
C TYR A 263 13.55 -1.47 16.08
N ASN A 264 13.10 -2.23 15.09
CA ASN A 264 13.48 -3.63 14.90
C ASN A 264 14.99 -3.80 14.68
N ALA A 265 15.61 -2.96 13.86
CA ALA A 265 17.05 -2.97 13.62
C ALA A 265 17.85 -2.72 14.91
N THR A 266 17.42 -1.74 15.72
CA THR A 266 18.07 -1.44 17.00
C THR A 266 17.86 -2.55 18.03
N HIS A 267 16.73 -3.23 17.95
CA HIS A 267 16.34 -4.32 18.85
C HIS A 267 16.74 -5.72 18.33
N ASN A 268 17.55 -5.80 17.27
CA ASN A 268 18.00 -7.04 16.61
C ASN A 268 16.86 -7.99 16.20
N SER A 269 15.73 -7.41 15.80
CA SER A 269 14.47 -8.09 15.47
C SER A 269 14.10 -7.98 13.99
N ASP A 270 15.12 -8.08 13.12
CA ASP A 270 15.02 -7.92 11.67
C ASP A 270 14.54 -9.18 10.92
N THR A 271 13.82 -10.09 11.60
CA THR A 271 13.26 -11.29 10.96
C THR A 271 11.74 -11.14 10.80
N PRO A 272 11.27 -10.46 9.74
CA PRO A 272 9.85 -10.28 9.47
C PRO A 272 9.21 -11.60 9.01
N VAL A 273 7.97 -11.83 9.45
CA VAL A 273 7.15 -12.97 9.04
C VAL A 273 5.75 -12.48 8.69
N LEU A 274 5.32 -12.71 7.46
CA LEU A 274 3.94 -12.46 7.04
C LEU A 274 3.04 -13.54 7.64
N ILE A 275 2.32 -13.17 8.69
CA ILE A 275 1.38 -14.04 9.41
C ILE A 275 0.12 -14.26 8.58
N HIS A 276 -0.42 -13.21 7.97
CA HIS A 276 -1.63 -13.33 7.16
C HIS A 276 -1.74 -12.16 6.18
N ARG A 277 -2.54 -12.32 5.13
CA ARG A 277 -2.96 -11.21 4.27
C ARG A 277 -4.40 -11.38 3.76
N THR A 278 -5.09 -10.26 3.64
CA THR A 278 -6.42 -10.14 3.04
C THR A 278 -6.51 -8.88 2.20
N SER A 279 -7.59 -8.74 1.45
CA SER A 279 -8.06 -7.49 0.90
C SER A 279 -9.58 -7.48 0.87
N THR A 280 -10.20 -6.35 0.53
CA THR A 280 -11.66 -6.30 0.32
C THR A 280 -12.14 -7.40 -0.64
N TYR A 281 -11.35 -7.75 -1.65
CA TYR A 281 -11.69 -8.80 -2.61
C TYR A 281 -11.86 -10.19 -1.97
N ASP A 282 -11.13 -10.50 -0.90
CA ASP A 282 -11.29 -11.80 -0.21
C ASP A 282 -12.64 -11.92 0.50
N PHE A 283 -13.32 -10.79 0.74
CA PHE A 283 -14.66 -10.73 1.34
C PHE A 283 -15.75 -10.49 0.28
N ILE A 284 -15.42 -9.75 -0.76
CA ILE A 284 -16.31 -9.36 -1.86
C ILE A 284 -15.56 -9.63 -3.18
N PRO A 285 -15.61 -10.87 -3.73
CA PRO A 285 -14.82 -11.26 -4.89
C PRO A 285 -15.41 -10.71 -6.19
N ASP A 286 -15.29 -9.39 -6.38
CA ASP A 286 -15.70 -8.65 -7.57
C ASP A 286 -14.53 -7.79 -8.07
N GLU A 287 -14.16 -7.99 -9.33
CA GLU A 287 -13.06 -7.26 -9.99
C GLU A 287 -13.36 -5.77 -10.20
N ASN A 288 -14.62 -5.37 -10.12
CA ASN A 288 -15.06 -3.98 -10.30
C ASN A 288 -15.22 -3.24 -8.98
N VAL A 289 -15.02 -3.91 -7.84
CA VAL A 289 -15.09 -3.28 -6.52
C VAL A 289 -13.70 -2.83 -6.09
N MET A 290 -13.61 -1.56 -5.69
CA MET A 290 -12.40 -1.01 -5.12
C MET A 290 -12.02 -1.75 -3.84
N SER A 291 -10.73 -2.03 -3.71
CA SER A 291 -10.17 -2.84 -2.65
C SER A 291 -9.12 -2.08 -1.87
N THR A 292 -9.13 -2.32 -0.56
CA THR A 292 -8.04 -1.98 0.36
C THR A 292 -7.41 -3.29 0.82
N SER A 293 -6.08 -3.40 0.81
CA SER A 293 -5.37 -4.60 1.27
C SER A 293 -4.85 -4.49 2.70
N HIS A 294 -4.63 -5.66 3.29
CA HIS A 294 -4.26 -5.84 4.69
C HIS A 294 -3.15 -6.88 4.78
N GLN A 295 -2.05 -6.53 5.44
CA GLN A 295 -0.97 -7.47 5.75
C GLN A 295 -0.70 -7.49 7.25
N TYR A 296 -0.53 -8.69 7.80
CA TYR A 296 -0.30 -8.93 9.22
C TYR A 296 1.13 -9.42 9.38
N TRP A 297 2.02 -8.59 9.91
CA TRP A 297 3.43 -8.93 10.09
C TRP A 297 3.78 -9.07 11.56
N ALA A 298 4.70 -9.99 11.85
CA ALA A 298 5.38 -10.09 13.13
C ALA A 298 6.90 -10.08 12.91
N PHE A 299 7.62 -9.34 13.75
CA PHE A 299 9.06 -9.17 13.63
C PHE A 299 9.76 -9.84 14.81
N TYR A 300 10.64 -10.80 14.50
CA TYR A 300 11.27 -11.66 15.50
C TYR A 300 12.77 -11.37 15.62
N PRO A 301 13.35 -11.55 16.83
CA PRO A 301 14.79 -11.58 17.03
C PRO A 301 15.47 -12.63 16.14
N SER A 302 16.69 -12.32 15.69
CA SER A 302 17.56 -13.34 15.07
C SER A 302 17.75 -14.56 15.98
N GLY A 303 17.94 -15.75 15.39
CA GLY A 303 18.01 -17.02 16.13
C GLY A 303 16.67 -17.77 16.24
N ASN A 304 15.57 -17.20 15.72
CA ASN A 304 14.25 -17.84 15.67
C ASN A 304 13.97 -18.55 14.32
N GLU A 305 14.96 -18.70 13.45
CA GLU A 305 14.78 -19.18 12.07
C GLU A 305 14.18 -20.60 12.04
N ALA A 306 14.59 -21.48 12.97
CA ALA A 306 14.03 -22.83 13.08
C ALA A 306 12.53 -22.81 13.44
N ARG A 307 12.12 -21.96 14.38
CA ARG A 307 10.72 -21.80 14.80
C ARG A 307 9.86 -21.20 13.69
N ILE A 308 10.44 -20.29 12.91
CA ILE A 308 9.81 -19.69 11.74
C ILE A 308 9.66 -20.73 10.62
N ALA A 309 10.66 -21.58 10.41
CA ALA A 309 10.57 -22.69 9.45
C ALA A 309 9.48 -23.70 9.85
N ASP A 310 9.37 -24.03 11.14
CA ASP A 310 8.30 -24.88 11.67
C ASP A 310 6.92 -24.25 11.47
N PHE A 311 6.79 -22.95 11.73
CA PHE A 311 5.57 -22.19 11.42
C PHE A 311 5.21 -22.27 9.93
N ARG A 312 6.16 -21.99 9.03
CA ARG A 312 5.95 -22.06 7.57
C ARG A 312 5.48 -23.45 7.13
N LYS A 313 6.04 -24.51 7.74
CA LYS A 313 5.60 -25.89 7.48
C LYS A 313 4.18 -26.15 8.00
N ALA A 314 3.85 -25.69 9.20
CA ALA A 314 2.54 -25.90 9.82
C ALA A 314 1.44 -25.12 9.11
N VAL A 315 1.67 -23.84 8.79
CA VAL A 315 0.67 -22.95 8.19
C VAL A 315 0.31 -23.37 6.77
N LYS A 316 1.22 -24.02 6.04
CA LYS A 316 0.97 -24.61 4.71
C LYS A 316 -0.16 -25.65 4.70
N ALA A 317 -0.44 -26.28 5.84
CA ALA A 317 -1.55 -27.24 5.99
C ALA A 317 -2.88 -26.56 6.37
N THR A 318 -2.95 -25.24 6.37
CA THR A 318 -4.13 -24.45 6.77
C THR A 318 -4.61 -23.55 5.63
N SER A 319 -5.78 -22.91 5.81
CA SER A 319 -6.28 -21.87 4.91
C SER A 319 -5.74 -20.46 5.21
N GLN A 320 -4.89 -20.31 6.24
CA GLN A 320 -4.28 -19.04 6.58
C GLN A 320 -3.34 -18.62 5.43
N ARG A 321 -3.67 -17.50 4.77
CA ARG A 321 -2.88 -16.89 3.69
C ARG A 321 -1.61 -16.24 4.25
N ALA A 322 -0.70 -17.06 4.75
CA ALA A 322 0.62 -16.68 5.21
C ALA A 322 1.65 -16.91 4.10
N GLU A 323 2.88 -16.47 4.36
CA GLU A 323 4.02 -16.79 3.53
C GLU A 323 4.59 -18.20 3.81
N TYR A 324 5.07 -18.86 2.75
CA TYR A 324 5.56 -20.24 2.81
C TYR A 324 6.85 -20.51 2.02
N THR A 325 7.44 -19.50 1.35
CA THR A 325 8.62 -19.67 0.46
C THR A 325 9.91 -19.12 1.04
N ASP A 326 11.04 -19.63 0.55
CA ASP A 326 12.38 -19.11 0.82
C ASP A 326 12.77 -18.10 -0.28
N TYR A 327 13.12 -16.88 0.11
CA TYR A 327 13.20 -15.70 -0.75
C TYR A 327 14.57 -15.49 -1.38
N ALA A 328 15.62 -16.03 -0.79
CA ALA A 328 17.00 -15.67 -1.12
C ALA A 328 17.45 -16.05 -2.55
N LYS A 329 16.60 -16.68 -3.36
CA LYS A 329 16.95 -17.26 -4.67
C LYS A 329 15.97 -16.96 -5.80
N THR A 330 15.06 -15.99 -5.62
CA THR A 330 14.01 -15.72 -6.61
C THR A 330 14.13 -14.33 -7.20
N LYS A 331 13.80 -14.20 -8.49
CA LYS A 331 13.58 -12.87 -9.10
C LYS A 331 12.32 -12.29 -8.45
N ASN A 332 12.47 -11.15 -7.78
CA ASN A 332 11.40 -10.46 -7.05
C ASN A 332 11.37 -9.00 -7.51
N LEU A 333 10.51 -8.65 -8.46
CA LEU A 333 10.36 -7.29 -8.98
C LEU A 333 8.96 -7.12 -9.57
N THR A 334 8.32 -5.99 -9.29
CA THR A 334 7.08 -5.54 -9.92
C THR A 334 7.32 -4.26 -10.69
N ILE A 335 7.27 -4.35 -12.03
CA ILE A 335 7.51 -3.21 -12.93
C ILE A 335 6.26 -2.89 -13.74
N LEU A 336 6.13 -1.62 -14.14
CA LEU A 336 5.10 -1.16 -15.07
C LEU A 336 5.75 -0.54 -16.30
N ILE A 337 5.29 -0.95 -17.48
CA ILE A 337 5.82 -0.49 -18.78
C ILE A 337 4.67 0.10 -19.59
N GLY A 338 4.84 1.31 -20.13
CA GLY A 338 3.74 1.99 -20.81
C GLY A 338 4.13 3.11 -21.77
N GLY A 339 3.14 3.52 -22.57
CA GLY A 339 3.04 4.81 -23.25
C GLY A 339 2.79 5.97 -22.30
N SER A 340 3.49 7.09 -22.47
CA SER A 340 3.09 8.35 -21.85
C SER A 340 2.79 9.45 -22.87
N GLY A 341 3.39 9.37 -24.06
CA GLY A 341 3.32 10.45 -25.06
C GLY A 341 4.32 11.58 -24.79
N ASP A 342 5.04 11.59 -23.66
CA ASP A 342 6.17 12.50 -23.48
C ASP A 342 7.46 11.80 -23.86
N ILE A 343 7.96 12.05 -25.08
CA ILE A 343 9.25 11.50 -25.51
C ILE A 343 10.35 11.91 -24.54
N GLY A 344 11.00 10.89 -23.98
CA GLY A 344 12.05 11.06 -23.01
C GLY A 344 11.56 11.22 -21.57
N ALA A 345 10.31 10.84 -21.26
CA ALA A 345 9.84 10.71 -19.88
C ALA A 345 10.85 9.89 -19.05
N GLY A 346 11.25 8.72 -19.54
CA GLY A 346 12.33 7.92 -18.97
C GLY A 346 11.86 6.86 -17.99
N ILE A 347 12.68 6.61 -16.98
CA ILE A 347 12.49 5.55 -16.00
C ILE A 347 12.36 6.20 -14.63
N ARG A 348 11.38 5.76 -13.85
CA ARG A 348 11.27 6.12 -12.44
C ARG A 348 11.34 4.87 -11.59
N ASP A 349 12.15 4.92 -10.55
CA ASP A 349 12.51 3.77 -9.71
C ASP A 349 11.68 3.69 -8.42
N TYR A 350 10.91 4.75 -8.15
CA TYR A 350 9.84 4.83 -7.17
C TYR A 350 8.85 5.95 -7.52
N TRP A 351 7.60 5.80 -7.11
CA TRP A 351 6.61 6.87 -7.19
C TRP A 351 5.69 6.83 -5.97
N VAL A 352 5.51 7.99 -5.33
CA VAL A 352 4.52 8.22 -4.29
C VAL A 352 3.86 9.55 -4.59
N TRP A 353 2.56 9.63 -4.35
CA TRP A 353 1.79 10.85 -4.57
C TRP A 353 2.12 11.90 -3.51
N ASP A 354 3.17 12.68 -3.74
CA ASP A 354 3.50 13.86 -2.96
C ASP A 354 3.27 15.10 -3.80
N ARG A 355 2.23 15.88 -3.50
CA ARG A 355 1.88 17.11 -4.24
C ARG A 355 2.79 18.31 -3.92
N TYR A 356 3.70 18.19 -2.95
CA TYR A 356 4.40 19.34 -2.36
C TYR A 356 5.84 19.52 -2.85
N ALA A 357 6.40 18.56 -3.59
CA ALA A 357 7.73 18.66 -4.17
C ALA A 357 7.73 19.18 -5.63
N THR A 358 8.77 19.92 -5.99
CA THR A 358 9.00 20.35 -7.38
C THR A 358 9.56 19.19 -8.20
N ALA A 359 9.08 19.00 -9.43
CA ALA A 359 9.59 17.98 -10.34
C ALA A 359 11.10 18.15 -10.56
N THR A 360 11.85 17.04 -10.45
CA THR A 360 13.31 17.05 -10.67
C THR A 360 13.71 16.63 -12.09
N ASP A 361 12.85 15.87 -12.77
CA ASP A 361 13.05 15.38 -14.13
C ASP A 361 11.71 15.24 -14.89
N LYS A 362 11.78 14.82 -16.16
CA LYS A 362 10.59 14.62 -17.01
C LYS A 362 9.69 13.47 -16.54
N ALA A 363 10.23 12.35 -16.06
CA ALA A 363 9.43 11.24 -15.54
C ALA A 363 8.60 11.70 -14.33
N GLU A 364 9.19 12.50 -13.46
CA GLU A 364 8.52 13.05 -12.30
C GLU A 364 7.49 14.12 -12.70
N GLN A 365 7.84 15.00 -13.64
CA GLN A 365 6.88 15.98 -14.18
C GLN A 365 5.67 15.27 -14.77
N LEU A 366 5.92 14.21 -15.54
CA LEU A 366 4.89 13.32 -16.06
C LEU A 366 4.04 12.82 -14.87
N LEU A 367 4.58 11.99 -14.00
CA LEU A 367 3.81 11.38 -12.90
C LEU A 367 3.06 12.40 -12.01
N ARG A 368 3.59 13.62 -11.81
CA ARG A 368 2.91 14.72 -11.11
C ARG A 368 1.70 15.28 -11.85
N ASN A 369 1.74 15.30 -13.18
CA ASN A 369 0.61 15.68 -14.02
C ASN A 369 -0.49 14.60 -14.01
N ALA A 370 -0.17 13.36 -13.62
CA ALA A 370 -1.18 12.35 -13.32
C ALA A 370 -1.95 12.78 -12.05
N ALA A 371 -3.05 13.50 -12.21
CA ALA A 371 -3.87 13.94 -11.09
C ALA A 371 -4.92 12.87 -10.74
N GLY A 372 -5.16 12.62 -9.45
CA GLY A 372 -6.31 11.81 -9.00
C GLY A 372 -6.03 10.32 -8.79
N ASN A 373 -6.88 9.45 -9.32
CA ASN A 373 -6.84 8.00 -9.12
C ASN A 373 -5.63 7.35 -9.83
N GLU A 374 -5.25 7.94 -10.96
CA GLU A 374 -4.10 7.57 -11.78
C GLU A 374 -2.79 7.61 -10.98
N ALA A 375 -2.63 8.59 -10.07
CA ALA A 375 -1.41 8.69 -9.27
C ALA A 375 -1.26 7.53 -8.28
N ARG A 376 -2.36 7.12 -7.64
CA ARG A 376 -2.39 5.97 -6.72
C ARG A 376 -2.24 4.66 -7.47
N PHE A 377 -2.73 4.59 -8.70
CA PHE A 377 -2.52 3.41 -9.54
C PHE A 377 -1.02 3.19 -9.84
N LEU A 378 -0.27 4.27 -10.05
CA LEU A 378 1.14 4.24 -10.44
C LEU A 378 2.11 4.17 -9.24
N SER A 379 1.64 4.30 -8.00
CA SER A 379 2.51 4.31 -6.83
C SER A 379 2.99 2.91 -6.45
N GLY A 380 4.05 2.84 -5.66
CA GLY A 380 4.52 1.59 -5.07
C GLY A 380 5.17 0.58 -6.01
N PHE A 381 5.35 0.87 -7.31
CA PHE A 381 6.08 -0.01 -8.23
C PHE A 381 7.61 0.06 -8.02
N ASP A 382 8.32 -1.02 -8.34
CA ASP A 382 9.79 -1.05 -8.29
C ASP A 382 10.44 -0.31 -9.46
N ALA A 383 9.73 -0.23 -10.58
CA ALA A 383 10.09 0.65 -11.69
C ALA A 383 8.88 0.97 -12.57
N LEU A 384 8.82 2.21 -13.04
CA LEU A 384 7.91 2.73 -14.04
C LEU A 384 8.72 3.12 -15.28
N ILE A 385 8.36 2.59 -16.44
CA ILE A 385 9.13 2.73 -17.67
C ILE A 385 8.25 3.38 -18.75
N PHE A 386 8.55 4.64 -19.09
CA PHE A 386 7.80 5.44 -20.06
C PHE A 386 8.73 6.10 -21.08
N ASP A 387 8.51 5.86 -22.38
CA ASP A 387 9.15 6.64 -23.47
C ASP A 387 10.65 6.91 -23.29
N VAL A 388 11.42 5.87 -22.95
CA VAL A 388 12.85 5.97 -22.62
C VAL A 388 13.66 6.60 -23.77
N PRO A 389 14.57 7.57 -23.51
CA PRO A 389 15.45 8.17 -24.52
C PRO A 389 16.33 7.13 -25.22
N ASN A 390 16.83 7.43 -26.43
CA ASN A 390 17.78 6.54 -27.13
C ASN A 390 19.16 6.53 -26.45
N GLY A 391 19.74 5.34 -26.28
CA GLY A 391 21.07 5.17 -25.69
C GLY A 391 21.10 5.15 -24.15
N GLU A 392 19.93 5.12 -23.51
CA GLU A 392 19.78 5.05 -22.06
C GLU A 392 20.34 3.73 -21.52
N ARG A 393 21.03 3.81 -20.38
CA ARG A 393 21.54 2.66 -19.64
C ARG A 393 21.22 2.84 -18.17
N TYR A 394 20.21 2.12 -17.71
CA TYR A 394 19.71 2.20 -16.36
C TYR A 394 19.93 0.89 -15.61
N ARG A 395 20.30 1.01 -14.33
CA ARG A 395 20.52 -0.13 -13.45
C ARG A 395 20.04 0.20 -12.02
N GLN A 396 19.27 -0.71 -11.45
CA GLN A 396 18.84 -0.65 -10.06
C GLN A 396 18.95 -2.04 -9.44
N SER A 397 19.19 -2.10 -8.14
CA SER A 397 19.13 -3.34 -7.38
C SER A 397 18.13 -3.17 -6.26
N LYS A 398 17.09 -3.99 -6.25
CA LYS A 398 15.99 -4.01 -5.28
C LYS A 398 15.52 -5.44 -5.08
N HIS A 399 15.12 -5.81 -3.87
CA HIS A 399 14.68 -7.14 -3.47
C HIS A 399 15.68 -8.25 -3.81
N GLY A 400 16.98 -7.97 -3.71
CA GLY A 400 18.04 -8.89 -4.13
C GLY A 400 18.07 -9.17 -5.64
N THR A 401 17.33 -8.41 -6.45
CA THR A 401 17.23 -8.53 -7.90
C THR A 401 17.80 -7.29 -8.57
N CYS A 402 18.60 -7.47 -9.62
CA CYS A 402 19.10 -6.36 -10.42
C CYS A 402 18.22 -6.14 -11.66
N LEU A 403 17.56 -4.99 -11.72
CA LEU A 403 16.91 -4.50 -12.93
C LEU A 403 17.95 -3.81 -13.83
N VAL A 404 17.99 -4.21 -15.09
CA VAL A 404 18.84 -3.61 -16.13
C VAL A 404 17.96 -3.21 -17.29
N ILE A 405 17.96 -1.92 -17.62
CA ILE A 405 17.21 -1.39 -18.76
C ILE A 405 18.20 -0.73 -19.71
N ASN A 406 18.21 -1.18 -20.96
CA ASN A 406 18.98 -0.55 -22.03
C ASN A 406 18.00 -0.03 -23.08
N SER A 407 18.33 1.07 -23.74
CA SER A 407 17.63 1.49 -24.95
C SER A 407 18.59 1.69 -26.12
N THR A 408 18.07 1.48 -27.34
CA THR A 408 18.80 1.72 -28.59
C THR A 408 17.80 1.99 -29.71
N SER A 409 18.23 2.57 -30.82
CA SER A 409 17.39 2.70 -32.01
C SER A 409 17.42 1.40 -32.83
N SER A 410 16.37 1.14 -33.60
CA SER A 410 16.33 0.00 -34.53
C SER A 410 17.51 0.04 -35.51
N GLU A 411 17.91 1.23 -35.96
CA GLU A 411 19.10 1.42 -36.81
C GLU A 411 20.40 1.01 -36.11
N MET A 412 20.59 1.41 -34.85
CA MET A 412 21.80 1.10 -34.09
C MET A 412 21.85 -0.37 -33.66
N LEU A 413 20.70 -0.99 -33.41
CA LEU A 413 20.59 -2.41 -33.06
C LEU A 413 21.16 -3.34 -34.14
N GLU A 414 21.09 -2.94 -35.42
CA GLU A 414 21.73 -3.67 -36.53
C GLU A 414 23.26 -3.71 -36.41
N ARG A 415 23.86 -2.71 -35.76
CA ARG A 415 25.31 -2.58 -35.60
C ARG A 415 25.79 -3.19 -34.29
N GLU A 416 25.09 -2.90 -33.20
CA GLU A 416 25.47 -3.31 -31.85
C GLU A 416 24.23 -3.57 -30.99
N ILE A 417 24.18 -4.75 -30.36
CA ILE A 417 23.19 -5.07 -29.34
C ILE A 417 23.78 -4.69 -27.98
N PRO A 418 23.10 -3.86 -27.16
CA PRO A 418 23.61 -3.51 -25.85
C PRO A 418 23.81 -4.76 -24.97
N LEU A 419 24.98 -4.89 -24.37
CA LEU A 419 25.28 -6.00 -23.48
C LEU A 419 24.56 -5.82 -22.13
N THR A 420 24.15 -6.94 -21.54
CA THR A 420 23.67 -6.97 -20.16
C THR A 420 24.72 -7.63 -19.25
N PRO A 421 24.89 -7.17 -18.00
CA PRO A 421 25.80 -7.80 -17.04
C PRO A 421 25.47 -9.28 -16.83
N LYS A 422 26.51 -10.13 -16.70
CA LYS A 422 26.37 -11.52 -16.27
C LYS A 422 26.28 -11.57 -14.75
N MET A 423 25.07 -11.74 -14.22
CA MET A 423 24.82 -11.86 -12.78
C MET A 423 23.60 -12.73 -12.48
N GLN A 424 23.56 -13.31 -11.28
CA GLN A 424 22.38 -14.01 -10.77
C GLN A 424 21.26 -13.01 -10.43
N ASN A 425 20.01 -13.47 -10.42
CA ASN A 425 18.81 -12.67 -10.10
C ASN A 425 18.75 -11.33 -10.86
N LYS A 426 18.77 -11.40 -12.19
CA LYS A 426 18.64 -10.23 -13.07
C LYS A 426 17.29 -10.24 -13.78
N VAL A 427 16.67 -9.06 -13.90
CA VAL A 427 15.63 -8.76 -14.88
C VAL A 427 16.21 -7.76 -15.88
N SER A 428 16.11 -8.07 -17.17
CA SER A 428 16.71 -7.27 -18.24
C SER A 428 15.71 -6.90 -19.32
N ILE A 429 15.66 -5.61 -19.63
CA ILE A 429 14.71 -5.02 -20.56
C ILE A 429 15.49 -4.26 -21.64
N LEU A 430 15.14 -4.49 -22.90
CA LEU A 430 15.61 -3.69 -24.03
C LEU A 430 14.46 -2.87 -24.59
N VAL A 431 14.61 -1.55 -24.67
CA VAL A 431 13.69 -0.66 -25.38
C VAL A 431 14.30 -0.30 -26.73
N VAL A 432 13.70 -0.75 -27.82
CA VAL A 432 14.11 -0.47 -29.20
C VAL A 432 13.25 0.66 -29.76
N ILE A 433 13.85 1.83 -29.98
CA ILE A 433 13.16 2.99 -30.55
C ILE A 433 13.14 2.84 -32.07
N CYS A 434 11.94 2.80 -32.62
CA CYS A 434 11.67 2.50 -34.01
C CYS A 434 11.24 3.75 -34.77
N SER A 435 11.44 3.73 -36.10
CA SER A 435 10.86 4.74 -36.99
C SER A 435 10.28 4.08 -38.25
N ALA A 436 9.49 4.82 -39.03
CA ALA A 436 8.98 4.36 -40.33
C ALA A 436 10.11 3.99 -41.31
N GLN A 437 11.25 4.70 -41.24
CA GLN A 437 12.44 4.41 -42.06
C GLN A 437 13.23 3.20 -41.53
N HIS A 438 13.12 2.91 -40.23
CA HIS A 438 13.83 1.83 -39.55
C HIS A 438 12.87 1.02 -38.65
N PRO A 439 11.94 0.26 -39.23
CA PRO A 439 11.00 -0.56 -38.46
C PRO A 439 11.74 -1.69 -37.75
N PHE A 440 11.20 -2.16 -36.62
CA PHE A 440 11.76 -3.31 -35.90
C PHE A 440 11.12 -4.62 -36.36
N HIS A 441 11.96 -5.56 -36.78
CA HIS A 441 11.57 -6.91 -37.19
C HIS A 441 12.12 -7.94 -36.21
N LEU A 442 11.28 -8.38 -35.27
CA LEU A 442 11.65 -9.30 -34.19
C LEU A 442 12.38 -10.56 -34.68
N GLU A 443 11.87 -11.22 -35.73
CA GLU A 443 12.43 -12.49 -36.23
C GLU A 443 13.90 -12.38 -36.64
N ARG A 444 14.36 -11.19 -37.05
CA ARG A 444 15.77 -10.95 -37.40
C ARG A 444 16.69 -10.98 -36.17
N PHE A 445 16.16 -10.67 -35.00
CA PHE A 445 16.93 -10.47 -33.77
C PHE A 445 16.58 -11.43 -32.63
N LYS A 446 15.47 -12.17 -32.73
CA LYS A 446 14.91 -13.01 -31.65
C LYS A 446 15.95 -13.93 -30.99
N GLN A 447 16.72 -14.66 -31.79
CA GLN A 447 17.77 -15.55 -31.26
C GLN A 447 18.83 -14.77 -30.48
N LYS A 448 19.36 -13.69 -31.05
CA LYS A 448 20.36 -12.85 -30.39
C LYS A 448 19.81 -12.25 -29.10
N LEU A 449 18.65 -11.60 -29.16
CA LEU A 449 18.10 -10.85 -28.03
C LEU A 449 17.76 -11.74 -26.83
N PHE A 450 17.05 -12.83 -27.05
CA PHE A 450 16.56 -13.65 -25.94
C PHE A 450 17.47 -14.83 -25.57
N THR A 451 18.27 -15.36 -26.51
CA THR A 451 19.13 -16.52 -26.22
C THR A 451 20.57 -16.09 -25.94
N GLU A 452 21.17 -15.29 -26.83
CA GLU A 452 22.59 -14.92 -26.69
C GLU A 452 22.81 -13.80 -25.67
N TYR A 453 21.98 -12.75 -25.73
CA TYR A 453 22.04 -11.58 -24.84
C TYR A 453 21.13 -11.70 -23.61
N ALA A 454 20.24 -12.70 -23.63
CA ALA A 454 19.38 -13.08 -22.52
C ALA A 454 18.54 -11.93 -21.94
N TYR A 455 17.94 -11.11 -22.80
CA TYR A 455 16.92 -10.14 -22.41
C TYR A 455 15.63 -10.85 -21.98
N ASP A 456 15.02 -10.41 -20.87
CA ASP A 456 13.75 -10.95 -20.38
C ASP A 456 12.56 -10.33 -21.11
N VAL A 457 12.66 -9.04 -21.46
CA VAL A 457 11.63 -8.28 -22.19
C VAL A 457 12.28 -7.41 -23.26
N VAL A 458 11.69 -7.38 -24.45
CA VAL A 458 12.08 -6.45 -25.54
C VAL A 458 10.86 -5.61 -25.91
N VAL A 459 10.97 -4.28 -25.90
CA VAL A 459 9.89 -3.35 -26.24
C VAL A 459 10.26 -2.66 -27.54
N ALA A 460 9.49 -2.88 -28.60
CA ALA A 460 9.56 -2.07 -29.82
C ALA A 460 8.67 -0.84 -29.64
N ARG A 461 9.27 0.35 -29.72
CA ARG A 461 8.64 1.62 -29.35
C ARG A 461 8.59 2.58 -30.53
N TYR A 462 7.40 3.00 -30.93
CA TYR A 462 7.16 3.94 -32.04
C TYR A 462 6.66 5.28 -31.50
N ASN A 463 7.59 6.12 -31.07
CA ASN A 463 7.32 7.40 -30.40
C ASN A 463 6.56 8.45 -31.25
N SER A 464 6.62 8.33 -32.57
CA SER A 464 5.94 9.19 -33.53
C SER A 464 4.49 8.76 -33.82
N GLY A 465 4.03 7.65 -33.24
CA GLY A 465 2.65 7.16 -33.41
C GLY A 465 2.34 6.57 -34.78
N GLU A 466 3.34 6.34 -35.62
CA GLU A 466 3.16 5.77 -36.97
C GLU A 466 2.85 4.26 -36.98
N ALA A 467 3.06 3.59 -35.85
CA ALA A 467 2.73 2.18 -35.64
C ALA A 467 2.53 1.90 -34.14
N ASP A 468 1.95 0.75 -33.84
CA ASP A 468 1.76 0.28 -32.48
C ASP A 468 3.09 -0.09 -31.82
N SER A 469 3.26 0.30 -30.56
CA SER A 469 4.33 -0.19 -29.72
C SER A 469 4.02 -1.61 -29.22
N VAL A 470 5.02 -2.48 -29.13
CA VAL A 470 4.82 -3.90 -28.81
C VAL A 470 5.88 -4.39 -27.82
N ALA A 471 5.46 -5.06 -26.76
CA ALA A 471 6.34 -5.79 -25.86
C ALA A 471 6.42 -7.28 -26.21
N TYR A 472 7.64 -7.82 -26.22
CA TYR A 472 7.94 -9.22 -26.49
C TYR A 472 8.57 -9.86 -25.26
N LEU A 473 8.04 -11.00 -24.84
CA LEU A 473 8.52 -11.79 -23.70
C LEU A 473 8.07 -13.25 -23.85
N HIS A 474 8.84 -14.19 -23.30
CA HIS A 474 8.44 -15.60 -23.31
C HIS A 474 7.27 -15.86 -22.36
N ASN A 475 6.38 -16.80 -22.63
CA ASN A 475 5.46 -17.42 -21.66
C ASN A 475 6.22 -18.43 -20.79
N ASP A 476 5.55 -18.99 -19.79
CA ASP A 476 6.15 -19.96 -18.88
C ASP A 476 6.47 -21.30 -19.57
N ASP A 477 5.80 -21.60 -20.70
CA ASP A 477 6.10 -22.73 -21.58
C ASP A 477 7.27 -22.47 -22.56
N GLY A 478 7.88 -21.29 -22.49
CA GLY A 478 8.98 -20.87 -23.37
C GLY A 478 8.55 -20.37 -24.75
N SER A 479 7.25 -20.30 -25.06
CA SER A 479 6.75 -19.69 -26.31
C SER A 479 6.88 -18.16 -26.25
N LEU A 480 7.18 -17.50 -27.36
CA LEU A 480 7.31 -16.03 -27.38
C LEU A 480 5.93 -15.37 -27.55
N LYS A 481 5.60 -14.44 -26.66
CA LYS A 481 4.37 -13.65 -26.67
C LYS A 481 4.65 -12.22 -27.09
N ALA A 482 3.81 -11.69 -27.98
CA ALA A 482 3.75 -10.28 -28.31
C ALA A 482 2.53 -9.63 -27.62
N ILE A 483 2.74 -8.48 -26.99
CA ILE A 483 1.69 -7.71 -26.31
C ILE A 483 1.68 -6.32 -26.92
N ASN A 484 0.56 -5.98 -27.56
CA ASN A 484 0.34 -4.66 -28.11
C ASN A 484 0.17 -3.65 -26.96
N LEU A 485 0.98 -2.59 -26.97
CA LEU A 485 0.95 -1.47 -26.04
C LEU A 485 0.25 -0.24 -26.63
N GLY A 486 -0.14 -0.29 -27.91
CA GLY A 486 -0.88 0.73 -28.64
C GLY A 486 -0.04 1.87 -29.19
N ILE A 487 -0.74 2.90 -29.67
CA ILE A 487 -0.14 4.11 -30.26
C ILE A 487 0.23 5.07 -29.11
N CYS A 488 1.53 5.26 -28.94
CA CYS A 488 2.12 6.15 -27.95
C CYS A 488 2.77 7.31 -28.71
N ALA A 489 2.00 8.35 -29.03
CA ALA A 489 2.47 9.47 -29.83
C ALA A 489 2.79 10.68 -28.96
N ALA A 490 3.84 11.42 -29.31
CA ALA A 490 4.16 12.70 -28.65
C ALA A 490 3.48 13.93 -29.21
N ASP A 491 2.68 13.74 -30.25
CA ASP A 491 1.84 14.79 -30.79
C ASP A 491 0.53 14.83 -30.00
N ALA A 492 0.30 15.92 -29.27
CA ALA A 492 -0.95 16.15 -28.53
C ALA A 492 -2.19 16.18 -29.43
N ALA A 493 -2.03 16.29 -30.76
CA ALA A 493 -3.13 16.16 -31.72
C ALA A 493 -3.53 14.70 -32.01
N ILE A 494 -2.73 13.72 -31.57
CA ILE A 494 -3.00 12.29 -31.76
C ILE A 494 -3.55 11.73 -30.43
N PRO A 495 -4.83 11.34 -30.39
CA PRO A 495 -5.38 10.63 -29.23
C PRO A 495 -4.58 9.35 -28.97
N ILE A 496 -4.19 9.11 -27.72
CA ILE A 496 -3.48 7.90 -27.35
C ILE A 496 -4.48 6.85 -26.86
N GLN A 497 -4.31 5.63 -27.34
CA GLN A 497 -4.97 4.43 -26.83
C GLN A 497 -3.90 3.35 -26.70
N GLY A 498 -3.83 2.74 -25.53
CA GLY A 498 -2.76 1.79 -25.25
C GLY A 498 -3.01 0.90 -24.06
N THR A 499 -1.98 0.12 -23.73
CA THR A 499 -1.99 -0.80 -22.60
C THR A 499 -0.76 -0.54 -21.72
N LEU A 500 -0.96 -0.31 -20.42
CA LEU A 500 0.10 -0.45 -19.42
C LEU A 500 0.32 -1.94 -19.13
N LEU A 501 1.57 -2.37 -19.18
CA LEU A 501 1.99 -3.73 -18.95
C LEU A 501 2.68 -3.83 -17.59
N ALA A 502 2.00 -4.39 -16.60
CA ALA A 502 2.63 -4.73 -15.33
C ALA A 502 3.20 -6.14 -15.40
N ILE A 503 4.44 -6.30 -14.95
CA ILE A 503 5.11 -7.60 -14.87
C ILE A 503 5.64 -7.77 -13.46
N ASN A 504 5.18 -8.81 -12.79
CA ASN A 504 5.64 -9.19 -11.46
C ASN A 504 6.40 -10.50 -11.56
N TRP A 505 7.67 -10.50 -11.20
CA TRP A 505 8.44 -11.70 -10.91
C TRP A 505 8.39 -11.92 -9.42
N TYR A 506 7.96 -13.10 -9.00
CA TYR A 506 7.87 -13.43 -7.58
C TYR A 506 7.96 -14.93 -7.37
N ALA A 507 8.77 -15.36 -6.40
CA ALA A 507 8.92 -16.78 -6.03
C ALA A 507 9.23 -17.71 -7.23
N GLY A 508 9.96 -17.20 -8.23
CA GLY A 508 10.29 -17.94 -9.46
C GLY A 508 9.15 -18.04 -10.48
N GLN A 509 7.98 -17.48 -10.18
CA GLN A 509 6.87 -17.33 -11.11
C GLN A 509 6.85 -15.91 -11.67
N ARG A 510 6.27 -15.73 -12.85
CA ARG A 510 6.07 -14.41 -13.44
C ARG A 510 4.61 -14.24 -13.82
N SER A 511 3.96 -13.21 -13.27
CA SER A 511 2.62 -12.81 -13.69
C SER A 511 2.68 -11.54 -14.56
N VAL A 512 1.77 -11.44 -15.52
CA VAL A 512 1.71 -10.35 -16.49
C VAL A 512 0.28 -9.83 -16.52
N HIS A 513 0.10 -8.53 -16.26
CA HIS A 513 -1.19 -7.88 -16.21
C HIS A 513 -1.24 -6.71 -17.20
N ARG A 514 -2.38 -6.57 -17.89
CA ARG A 514 -2.62 -5.55 -18.90
C ARG A 514 -3.69 -4.57 -18.40
N PHE A 515 -3.41 -3.28 -18.49
CA PHE A 515 -4.35 -2.23 -18.13
C PHE A 515 -4.52 -1.27 -19.30
N ASP A 516 -5.66 -1.37 -19.96
CA ASP A 516 -5.98 -0.54 -21.12
C ASP A 516 -6.36 0.88 -20.68
N TYR A 517 -5.94 1.87 -21.46
CA TYR A 517 -6.15 3.29 -21.20
C TYR A 517 -6.40 4.07 -22.50
N ALA A 518 -6.93 5.29 -22.36
CA ALA A 518 -6.99 6.27 -23.43
C ALA A 518 -6.71 7.67 -22.87
N ALA A 519 -6.18 8.59 -23.68
CA ALA A 519 -6.11 10.00 -23.33
C ALA A 519 -6.32 10.88 -24.56
N ASN A 520 -7.07 11.97 -24.38
CA ASN A 520 -7.48 12.87 -25.46
C ASN A 520 -6.49 14.03 -25.70
N ASP A 521 -5.59 14.27 -24.75
CA ASP A 521 -4.62 15.38 -24.71
C ASP A 521 -3.16 14.91 -24.85
N GLY A 522 -2.94 13.61 -25.10
CA GLY A 522 -1.65 13.05 -25.49
C GLY A 522 -0.58 12.97 -24.39
N ILE A 523 -0.93 13.24 -23.13
CA ILE A 523 0.02 13.23 -22.01
C ILE A 523 -0.58 12.45 -20.84
N ILE A 524 0.04 11.31 -20.53
CA ILE A 524 -0.31 10.36 -19.45
C ILE A 524 -1.67 9.70 -19.62
N PRO A 525 -1.74 8.37 -19.45
CA PRO A 525 -3.01 7.67 -19.46
C PRO A 525 -3.99 8.22 -18.40
N ALA A 526 -5.10 8.81 -18.84
CA ALA A 526 -6.31 8.83 -18.04
C ALA A 526 -6.84 7.39 -17.98
N MET A 527 -6.86 6.81 -16.79
CA MET A 527 -7.29 5.42 -16.65
C MET A 527 -8.80 5.36 -16.52
N TYR A 528 -9.49 5.25 -17.66
CA TYR A 528 -10.96 5.12 -17.75
C TYR A 528 -11.56 3.86 -17.11
N GLN A 529 -10.78 3.04 -16.40
CA GLN A 529 -11.28 1.84 -15.73
C GLN A 529 -11.98 2.14 -14.40
N PHE A 530 -11.87 3.37 -13.89
CA PHE A 530 -12.40 3.77 -12.59
C PHE A 530 -13.40 4.91 -12.75
N ASP A 531 -14.34 4.79 -13.68
CA ASP A 531 -15.53 5.64 -13.64
C ASP A 531 -16.32 5.31 -12.36
N ILE A 532 -15.86 5.89 -11.24
CA ILE A 532 -16.42 5.72 -9.89
C ILE A 532 -17.90 6.08 -9.92
N ASP A 533 -18.28 7.06 -10.75
CA ASP A 533 -19.66 7.48 -10.93
C ASP A 533 -20.48 6.37 -11.61
N ALA A 534 -19.93 5.61 -12.57
CA ALA A 534 -20.58 4.44 -13.15
C ALA A 534 -20.68 3.23 -12.20
N ILE A 535 -19.74 3.08 -11.25
CA ILE A 535 -19.74 2.01 -10.23
C ILE A 535 -20.69 2.35 -9.07
N MET A 536 -20.82 3.64 -8.72
CA MET A 536 -21.69 4.14 -7.65
C MET A 536 -23.10 4.54 -8.15
N SER A 537 -23.35 4.57 -9.47
CA SER A 537 -24.66 4.90 -10.04
C SER A 537 -25.63 3.73 -9.99
N THR A 538 -26.16 3.44 -8.80
CA THR A 538 -27.57 3.03 -8.63
C THR A 538 -27.94 3.13 -7.14
N PRO A 539 -28.89 4.00 -6.75
CA PRO A 539 -29.49 3.99 -5.42
C PRO A 539 -30.30 2.74 -5.11
#